data_AF-A0A1V5R6Y3-F1
#
_entry.id   AF-A0A1V5R6Y3-F1
#
_cell.length_a   1.000
_cell.length_b   1.000
_cell.length_c   1.000
_cell.angle_alpha   90.00
_cell.angle_beta   90.00
_cell.angle_gamma   90.00
#
_symmetry.space_group_name_H-M   'P 1'
#
loop_
_entity.id
_entity.type
_entity.pdbx_description
1 polymer ?
#
loop_
_entity_poly.entity_id
_entity_poly.type
_entity_poly.pdbx_seq_one_letter_code
_entity_poly.pdbx_strand_id
1 'polypeptide(L)'
;MPVTVGLPSAGGAEMLLKNQSCRFAGPSGKDFAEVVILTESLVIFDYSGTLNLEMAVFARPDSLLRHLKTSGLFALGLKNNALFWKIINSTWQEGSTTGVGYKKIMLANLQRLFPDQAQPGKPQLVKAVADFAEAYFSKAEIDARWRPLLKMLSGNNVVQVVIATDHYAEATGAISKHLKTWHIHASGLPAVRKGEIFIANSADIGFHKERYPFWETVKNILKEKYARVILIDDFGTNEQQADAYAQEYLIDSRRRKTLDLLERVFAAPVKCFSFAAQDQAIAELILQTTGSITRLLAGEKSTK
;
A
#
# COMPACT_ATOMS: atom_id res chain seq x y z
N MET A 1 31.39 -22.55 68.58
CA MET A 1 31.75 -21.28 67.91
C MET A 1 31.18 -21.29 66.50
N PRO A 2 30.69 -20.14 66.02
CA PRO A 2 29.74 -20.01 64.92
C PRO A 2 30.45 -19.88 63.56
N VAL A 3 29.77 -20.18 62.45
CA VAL A 3 29.67 -19.30 61.28
C VAL A 3 28.34 -19.60 60.55
N THR A 4 27.55 -18.55 60.40
CA THR A 4 26.32 -18.45 59.61
C THR A 4 26.61 -17.88 58.21
N VAL A 5 25.57 -17.88 57.36
CA VAL A 5 25.37 -17.11 56.10
C VAL A 5 25.79 -17.86 54.82
N GLY A 6 24.96 -18.06 53.78
CA GLY A 6 23.60 -17.58 53.50
C GLY A 6 23.00 -18.25 52.24
N LEU A 7 21.69 -18.10 52.06
CA LEU A 7 20.92 -18.47 50.86
C LEU A 7 21.27 -17.56 49.66
N PRO A 8 21.02 -18.05 48.43
CA PRO A 8 20.29 -17.25 47.46
C PRO A 8 18.99 -17.92 47.00
N SER A 9 17.96 -17.09 47.02
CA SER A 9 16.60 -17.29 46.55
C SER A 9 16.43 -17.17 45.04
N ALA A 10 15.34 -17.77 44.55
CA ALA A 10 14.57 -17.43 43.35
C ALA A 10 15.25 -17.66 41.99
N GLY A 11 15.16 -18.91 41.51
CA GLY A 11 15.25 -19.21 40.09
C GLY A 11 14.04 -18.59 39.35
N GLY A 12 14.33 -17.63 38.48
CA GLY A 12 13.35 -17.06 37.55
C GLY A 12 12.97 -18.09 36.51
N ALA A 13 11.74 -18.60 36.60
CA ALA A 13 11.14 -19.47 35.60
C ALA A 13 10.79 -18.67 34.35
N GLU A 14 11.43 -19.02 33.24
CA GLU A 14 11.03 -18.76 31.86
C GLU A 14 9.55 -19.13 31.68
N MET A 15 8.68 -18.13 31.53
CA MET A 15 7.27 -18.36 31.21
C MET A 15 7.12 -18.53 29.70
N LEU A 16 7.35 -19.76 29.25
CA LEU A 16 6.82 -20.32 28.01
C LEU A 16 5.30 -20.19 28.03
N LEU A 17 4.74 -19.15 27.39
CA LEU A 17 3.32 -19.09 27.03
C LEU A 17 3.05 -20.14 25.95
N LYS A 18 2.92 -21.40 26.37
CA LYS A 18 2.25 -22.44 25.60
C LYS A 18 0.77 -22.06 25.53
N ASN A 19 0.25 -21.98 24.31
CA ASN A 19 -1.17 -21.91 24.00
C ASN A 19 -1.95 -22.94 24.84
N GLN A 20 -2.64 -22.47 25.86
CA GLN A 20 -3.74 -23.18 26.49
C GLN A 20 -5.00 -22.34 26.28
N SER A 21 -6.03 -22.94 25.69
CA SER A 21 -7.35 -22.33 25.71
C SER A 21 -7.80 -22.26 27.17
N CYS A 22 -7.86 -21.07 27.75
CA CYS A 22 -8.51 -20.88 29.04
C CYS A 22 -10.03 -21.02 28.83
N ARG A 23 -10.55 -22.20 29.13
CA ARG A 23 -12.00 -22.44 29.26
C ARG A 23 -12.41 -22.05 30.67
N PHE A 24 -13.12 -20.94 30.82
CA PHE A 24 -13.85 -20.65 32.05
C PHE A 24 -15.27 -21.21 31.90
N ALA A 25 -15.59 -22.24 32.68
CA ALA A 25 -16.94 -22.78 32.77
C ALA A 25 -17.76 -21.92 33.74
N GLY A 26 -18.76 -21.19 33.24
CA GLY A 26 -19.80 -20.59 34.05
C GLY A 26 -20.85 -21.63 34.48
N PRO A 27 -21.61 -21.42 35.58
CA PRO A 27 -22.50 -22.44 36.15
C PRO A 27 -23.79 -22.72 35.37
N SER A 28 -23.99 -22.12 34.20
CA SER A 28 -25.19 -22.36 33.39
C SER A 28 -24.78 -22.38 31.92
N GLY A 29 -24.74 -23.59 31.35
CA GLY A 29 -24.27 -23.85 29.98
C GLY A 29 -25.19 -23.33 28.87
N LYS A 30 -25.47 -22.03 28.86
CA LYS A 30 -26.11 -21.31 27.76
C LYS A 30 -25.44 -19.94 27.62
N ASP A 31 -25.15 -19.59 26.38
CA ASP A 31 -24.45 -18.39 25.90
C ASP A 31 -22.92 -18.43 25.98
N PHE A 32 -22.33 -19.13 25.01
CA PHE A 32 -20.96 -18.81 24.57
C PHE A 32 -21.00 -17.46 23.87
N ALA A 33 -20.73 -16.38 24.61
CA ALA A 33 -20.32 -15.14 23.98
C ALA A 33 -19.00 -15.42 23.27
N GLU A 34 -19.02 -15.40 21.94
CA GLU A 34 -17.80 -15.38 21.15
C GLU A 34 -16.97 -14.18 21.62
N VAL A 35 -15.88 -14.45 22.36
CA VAL A 35 -14.92 -13.41 22.75
C VAL A 35 -14.20 -13.02 21.47
N VAL A 36 -14.78 -12.10 20.72
CA VAL A 36 -14.13 -11.47 19.58
C VAL A 36 -12.98 -10.67 20.14
N ILE A 37 -11.75 -11.17 19.98
CA ILE A 37 -10.54 -10.41 20.28
C ILE A 37 -10.51 -9.28 19.26
N LEU A 38 -10.87 -8.06 19.69
CA LEU A 38 -10.78 -6.89 18.83
C LEU A 38 -9.31 -6.66 18.47
N THR A 39 -8.99 -6.66 17.18
CA THR A 39 -7.85 -5.88 16.69
C THR A 39 -8.18 -4.41 16.91
N GLU A 40 -7.35 -3.68 17.64
CA GLU A 40 -7.69 -2.31 17.99
C GLU A 40 -7.69 -1.39 16.77
N SER A 41 -6.74 -1.58 15.85
CA SER A 41 -6.52 -0.63 14.75
C SER A 41 -6.26 -1.32 13.41
N LEU A 42 -6.92 -0.82 12.37
CA LEU A 42 -6.56 -1.05 10.98
C LEU A 42 -5.77 0.15 10.47
N VAL A 43 -4.53 -0.05 10.03
CA VAL A 43 -3.70 1.00 9.43
C VAL A 43 -3.60 0.77 7.94
N ILE A 44 -4.05 1.73 7.15
CA ILE A 44 -4.09 1.68 5.69
C ILE A 44 -3.12 2.71 5.14
N PHE A 45 -2.17 2.26 4.34
CA PHE A 45 -1.28 3.13 3.57
C PHE A 45 -1.64 3.07 2.09
N ASP A 46 -1.70 4.22 1.43
CA ASP A 46 -1.49 4.26 -0.01
C ASP A 46 -0.03 3.92 -0.36
N TYR A 47 0.20 3.54 -1.61
CA TYR A 47 1.50 3.14 -2.09
C TYR A 47 2.21 4.24 -2.89
N SER A 48 1.81 4.46 -4.15
CA SER A 48 2.34 5.58 -4.96
C SER A 48 1.98 6.89 -4.30
N GLY A 49 2.88 7.87 -4.34
CA GLY A 49 2.70 9.17 -3.70
C GLY A 49 2.84 9.15 -2.17
N THR A 50 2.74 8.00 -1.50
CA THR A 50 2.77 7.91 -0.02
C THR A 50 3.96 7.10 0.50
N LEU A 51 3.94 5.77 0.31
CA LEU A 51 5.06 4.90 0.67
C LEU A 51 6.21 5.00 -0.35
N ASN A 52 5.89 5.38 -1.59
CA ASN A 52 6.82 5.52 -2.69
C ASN A 52 6.60 6.84 -3.44
N LEU A 53 7.57 7.74 -3.40
CA LEU A 53 7.54 9.00 -4.17
C LEU A 53 8.35 8.93 -5.47
N GLU A 54 9.26 7.97 -5.59
CA GLU A 54 10.15 7.84 -6.75
C GLU A 54 9.40 7.51 -8.05
N MET A 55 8.27 6.82 -7.96
CA MET A 55 7.39 6.56 -9.11
C MET A 55 6.71 7.84 -9.60
N ALA A 56 6.27 8.72 -8.70
CA ALA A 56 5.76 10.05 -9.06
C ALA A 56 6.88 10.94 -9.65
N VAL A 57 8.11 10.85 -9.13
CA VAL A 57 9.29 11.52 -9.70
C VAL A 57 9.62 11.00 -11.10
N PHE A 58 9.52 9.69 -11.32
CA PHE A 58 9.70 9.07 -12.64
C PHE A 58 8.73 9.66 -13.68
N ALA A 59 7.48 9.89 -13.27
CA ALA A 59 6.40 10.41 -14.11
C ALA A 59 6.58 11.89 -14.50
N ARG A 60 7.49 12.64 -13.86
CA ARG A 60 7.73 14.06 -14.16
C ARG A 60 8.18 14.29 -15.61
N PRO A 61 7.82 15.42 -16.24
CA PRO A 61 7.99 15.63 -17.68
C PRO A 61 9.38 15.31 -18.23
N ASP A 62 10.45 15.81 -17.61
CA ASP A 62 11.82 15.61 -18.11
C ASP A 62 12.32 14.19 -17.88
N SER A 63 11.95 13.60 -16.74
CA SER A 63 12.32 12.23 -16.40
C SER A 63 11.63 11.24 -17.34
N LEU A 64 10.32 11.39 -17.52
CA LEU A 64 9.52 10.59 -18.44
C LEU A 64 10.08 10.64 -19.86
N LEU A 65 10.32 11.84 -20.40
CA LEU A 65 10.87 11.99 -21.75
C LEU A 65 12.25 11.35 -21.90
N ARG A 66 13.10 11.43 -20.88
CA ARG A 66 14.39 10.73 -20.85
C ARG A 66 14.20 9.22 -20.92
N HIS A 67 13.32 8.65 -20.11
CA HIS A 67 13.06 7.21 -20.12
C HIS A 67 12.41 6.73 -21.43
N LEU A 68 11.55 7.53 -22.05
CA LEU A 68 11.02 7.26 -23.40
C LEU A 68 12.13 7.18 -24.45
N LYS A 69 13.14 8.07 -24.36
CA LYS A 69 14.31 8.04 -25.26
C LYS A 69 15.20 6.84 -24.99
N THR A 70 15.59 6.62 -23.73
CA THR A 70 16.51 5.54 -23.34
C THR A 70 15.96 4.15 -23.65
N SER A 71 14.66 3.93 -23.46
CA SER A 71 14.01 2.67 -23.81
C SER A 71 13.85 2.45 -25.30
N GLY A 72 13.95 3.49 -26.13
CA GLY A 72 13.67 3.42 -27.57
C GLY A 72 12.20 3.63 -27.93
N LEU A 73 11.28 3.77 -26.96
CA LEU A 73 9.87 4.07 -27.23
C LEU A 73 9.68 5.39 -27.99
N PHE A 74 10.55 6.37 -27.75
CA PHE A 74 10.57 7.60 -28.51
C PHE A 74 10.78 7.35 -30.01
N ALA A 75 11.70 6.45 -30.38
CA ALA A 75 11.95 6.11 -31.78
C ALA A 75 10.74 5.43 -32.44
N LEU A 76 9.95 4.71 -31.64
CA LEU A 76 8.77 3.93 -32.07
C LEU A 76 7.46 4.74 -32.15
N GLY A 77 7.51 6.07 -31.99
CA GLY A 77 6.36 6.96 -32.20
C GLY A 77 5.88 7.69 -30.95
N LEU A 78 6.34 7.29 -29.76
CA LEU A 78 5.95 7.93 -28.49
C LEU A 78 6.79 9.18 -28.20
N LYS A 79 6.56 10.23 -28.98
CA LYS A 79 7.46 11.40 -29.10
C LYS A 79 7.34 12.45 -28.00
N ASN A 80 6.33 12.38 -27.13
CA ASN A 80 6.13 13.40 -26.09
C ASN A 80 5.28 12.88 -24.93
N ASN A 81 5.29 13.64 -23.84
CA ASN A 81 4.58 13.29 -22.60
C ASN A 81 3.06 13.31 -22.78
N ALA A 82 2.52 14.23 -23.58
CA ALA A 82 1.07 14.32 -23.80
C ALA A 82 0.52 13.04 -24.45
N LEU A 83 1.24 12.49 -25.43
CA LEU A 83 0.87 11.23 -26.07
C LEU A 83 1.01 10.04 -25.12
N PHE A 84 2.05 10.02 -24.28
CA PHE A 84 2.17 9.01 -23.21
C PHE A 84 0.97 9.04 -22.28
N TRP A 85 0.65 10.21 -21.70
CA TRP A 85 -0.48 10.34 -20.79
C TRP A 85 -1.83 10.07 -21.45
N LYS A 86 -1.99 10.40 -22.74
CA LYS A 86 -3.17 10.00 -23.50
C LYS A 86 -3.34 8.47 -23.53
N ILE A 87 -2.26 7.72 -23.76
CA ILE A 87 -2.30 6.25 -23.73
C ILE A 87 -2.65 5.78 -22.32
N ILE A 88 -1.86 6.19 -21.31
CA ILE A 88 -2.04 5.76 -19.91
C ILE A 88 -3.47 6.03 -19.43
N ASN A 89 -3.95 7.27 -19.56
CA ASN A 89 -5.27 7.66 -19.08
C ASN A 89 -6.39 6.88 -19.80
N SER A 90 -6.22 6.59 -21.10
CA SER A 90 -7.22 5.83 -21.87
C SER A 90 -7.30 4.36 -21.50
N THR A 91 -6.22 3.81 -20.92
CA THR A 91 -6.10 2.38 -20.60
C THR A 91 -6.04 2.12 -19.11
N TRP A 92 -6.11 3.18 -18.29
CA TRP A 92 -5.92 3.07 -16.85
C TRP A 92 -6.89 2.08 -16.23
N GLN A 93 -8.18 2.20 -16.56
CA GLN A 93 -9.22 1.29 -16.07
C GLN A 93 -8.85 -0.18 -16.33
N GLU A 94 -8.56 -0.55 -17.57
CA GLU A 94 -8.19 -1.93 -17.91
C GLU A 94 -6.90 -2.35 -17.21
N GLY A 95 -5.86 -1.53 -17.27
CA GLY A 95 -4.54 -1.88 -16.75
C GLY A 95 -4.46 -2.02 -15.23
N SER A 96 -5.28 -1.25 -14.49
CA SER A 96 -5.26 -1.22 -13.03
C SER A 96 -6.43 -1.97 -12.40
N THR A 97 -7.40 -2.52 -13.15
CA THR A 97 -8.42 -3.41 -12.58
C THR A 97 -8.41 -4.81 -13.18
N THR A 98 -7.33 -5.19 -13.86
CA THR A 98 -7.17 -6.53 -14.43
C THR A 98 -5.74 -7.04 -14.31
N GLY A 99 -5.56 -8.35 -14.50
CA GLY A 99 -4.24 -9.00 -14.56
C GLY A 99 -3.45 -8.77 -15.85
N VAL A 100 -3.88 -7.85 -16.75
CA VAL A 100 -3.18 -7.60 -18.02
C VAL A 100 -1.78 -7.02 -17.78
N GLY A 101 -1.64 -6.09 -16.83
CA GLY A 101 -0.38 -5.48 -16.44
C GLY A 101 0.15 -4.42 -17.42
N TYR A 102 1.12 -3.64 -16.94
CA TYR A 102 1.60 -2.44 -17.62
C TYR A 102 2.27 -2.74 -18.97
N LYS A 103 3.11 -3.78 -19.02
CA LYS A 103 3.85 -4.14 -20.25
C LYS A 103 2.91 -4.49 -21.40
N LYS A 104 1.87 -5.28 -21.14
CA LYS A 104 0.92 -5.72 -22.18
C LYS A 104 0.05 -4.56 -22.66
N ILE A 105 -0.43 -3.71 -21.74
CA ILE A 105 -1.19 -2.49 -22.07
C ILE A 105 -0.37 -1.57 -22.99
N MET A 106 0.88 -1.30 -22.64
CA MET A 106 1.76 -0.45 -23.45
C MET A 106 2.03 -1.06 -24.82
N LEU A 107 2.34 -2.36 -24.88
CA LEU A 107 2.60 -3.05 -26.14
C LEU A 107 1.40 -2.98 -27.10
N ALA A 108 0.20 -3.33 -26.62
CA ALA A 108 -1.02 -3.34 -27.42
C ALA A 108 -1.37 -1.94 -27.95
N ASN A 109 -1.18 -0.90 -27.14
CA ASN A 109 -1.48 0.47 -27.56
C ASN A 109 -0.49 1.02 -28.57
N LEU A 110 0.80 0.71 -28.43
CA LEU A 110 1.79 1.11 -29.42
C LEU A 110 1.54 0.43 -30.76
N GLN A 111 1.20 -0.86 -30.78
CA GLN A 111 0.84 -1.58 -32.00
C GLN A 111 -0.39 -0.98 -32.69
N ARG A 112 -1.39 -0.58 -31.91
CA ARG A 112 -2.62 0.04 -32.43
C ARG A 112 -2.39 1.45 -32.97
N LEU A 113 -1.59 2.27 -32.29
CA LEU A 113 -1.40 3.68 -32.62
C LEU A 113 -0.33 3.91 -33.68
N PHE A 114 0.65 3.01 -33.78
CA PHE A 114 1.80 3.14 -34.67
C PHE A 114 2.02 1.85 -35.48
N PRO A 115 1.05 1.40 -36.29
CA PRO A 115 1.10 0.09 -36.95
C PRO A 115 2.34 -0.11 -37.84
N ASP A 116 2.85 0.96 -38.45
CA ASP A 116 4.04 0.90 -39.32
C ASP A 116 5.34 0.74 -38.50
N GLN A 117 5.44 1.49 -37.40
CA GLN A 117 6.63 1.53 -36.53
C GLN A 117 6.65 0.39 -35.51
N ALA A 118 5.49 -0.04 -35.03
CA ALA A 118 5.28 -0.97 -33.93
C ALA A 118 4.57 -2.25 -34.40
N GLN A 119 5.05 -2.88 -35.47
CA GLN A 119 4.48 -4.13 -35.97
C GLN A 119 4.54 -5.25 -34.91
N PRO A 120 3.51 -6.12 -34.82
CA PRO A 120 3.50 -7.25 -33.90
C PRO A 120 4.73 -8.15 -34.05
N GLY A 121 5.26 -8.63 -32.92
CA GLY A 121 6.40 -9.53 -32.91
C GLY A 121 7.76 -8.89 -33.20
N LYS A 122 7.84 -7.59 -33.51
CA LYS A 122 9.15 -6.90 -33.65
C LYS A 122 9.93 -6.94 -32.33
N PRO A 123 11.13 -7.57 -32.29
CA PRO A 123 11.91 -7.70 -31.06
C PRO A 123 12.25 -6.35 -30.42
N GLN A 124 12.48 -5.32 -31.25
CA GLN A 124 12.78 -3.96 -30.81
C GLN A 124 11.63 -3.32 -30.02
N LEU A 125 10.39 -3.54 -30.44
CA LEU A 125 9.20 -3.03 -29.73
C LEU A 125 9.04 -3.72 -28.38
N VAL A 126 9.12 -5.06 -28.37
CA VAL A 126 8.99 -5.85 -27.14
C VAL A 126 10.07 -5.47 -26.15
N LYS A 127 11.32 -5.32 -26.61
CA LYS A 127 12.44 -4.86 -25.80
C LYS A 127 12.21 -3.45 -25.26
N ALA A 128 11.82 -2.50 -26.11
CA ALA A 128 11.61 -1.11 -25.69
C ALA A 128 10.53 -0.98 -24.61
N VAL A 129 9.41 -1.70 -24.77
CA VAL A 129 8.34 -1.75 -23.76
C VAL A 129 8.83 -2.40 -22.46
N ALA A 130 9.58 -3.51 -22.57
CA ALA A 130 10.12 -4.20 -21.42
C ALA A 130 11.11 -3.32 -20.63
N ASP A 131 12.06 -2.69 -21.32
CA ASP A 131 13.06 -1.79 -20.75
C ASP A 131 12.40 -0.59 -20.06
N PHE A 132 11.38 0.01 -20.69
CA PHE A 132 10.66 1.15 -20.10
C PHE A 132 9.92 0.74 -18.82
N ALA A 133 9.15 -0.36 -18.88
CA ALA A 133 8.41 -0.84 -17.73
C ALA A 133 9.35 -1.31 -16.59
N GLU A 134 10.48 -1.94 -16.92
CA GLU A 134 11.50 -2.30 -15.93
C GLU A 134 12.13 -1.05 -15.29
N ALA A 135 12.44 -0.02 -16.08
CA ALA A 135 12.90 1.25 -15.54
C ALA A 135 11.87 1.89 -14.59
N TYR A 136 10.58 1.85 -14.92
CA TYR A 136 9.51 2.34 -14.05
C TYR A 136 9.41 1.53 -12.75
N PHE A 137 9.31 0.19 -12.83
CA PHE A 137 9.21 -0.66 -11.63
C PHE A 137 10.53 -0.78 -10.83
N SER A 138 11.67 -0.40 -11.40
CA SER A 138 12.92 -0.23 -10.63
C SER A 138 12.83 0.89 -9.61
N LYS A 139 11.84 1.79 -9.75
CA LYS A 139 11.54 2.88 -8.82
C LYS A 139 10.51 2.50 -7.76
N ALA A 140 10.02 1.26 -7.75
CA ALA A 140 8.98 0.77 -6.83
C ALA A 140 9.47 0.54 -5.37
N GLU A 141 10.62 1.06 -4.97
CA GLU A 141 11.13 0.90 -3.61
C GLU A 141 10.34 1.76 -2.60
N ILE A 142 9.96 1.17 -1.46
CA ILE A 142 9.36 1.95 -0.39
C ILE A 142 10.45 2.83 0.22
N ASP A 143 10.12 4.08 0.52
CA ASP A 143 11.08 4.98 1.17
C ASP A 143 11.58 4.38 2.48
N ALA A 144 12.90 4.21 2.60
CA ALA A 144 13.52 3.55 3.74
C ALA A 144 13.21 4.21 5.09
N ARG A 145 12.79 5.48 5.09
CA ARG A 145 12.36 6.21 6.29
C ARG A 145 11.05 5.67 6.88
N TRP A 146 10.22 4.98 6.09
CA TRP A 146 9.04 4.27 6.59
C TRP A 146 9.37 2.96 7.32
N ARG A 147 10.56 2.40 7.09
CA ARG A 147 10.95 1.08 7.60
C ARG A 147 10.75 0.91 9.11
N PRO A 148 11.16 1.84 9.99
CA PRO A 148 10.98 1.67 11.44
C PRO A 148 9.51 1.53 11.83
N LEU A 149 8.63 2.37 11.24
CA LEU A 149 7.19 2.31 11.48
C LEU A 149 6.60 1.00 10.98
N LEU A 150 6.86 0.62 9.72
CA LEU A 150 6.30 -0.58 9.13
C LEU A 150 6.72 -1.85 9.89
N LYS A 151 7.98 -1.92 10.36
CA LYS A 151 8.44 -3.00 11.24
C LYS A 151 7.69 -3.06 12.56
N MET A 152 7.52 -1.91 13.22
CA MET A 152 6.79 -1.81 14.48
C MET A 152 5.34 -2.29 14.30
N LEU A 153 4.67 -1.82 13.26
CA LEU A 153 3.27 -2.18 12.99
C LEU A 153 3.13 -3.66 12.64
N SER A 154 4.00 -4.21 11.78
CA SER A 154 3.95 -5.64 11.40
C SER A 154 4.23 -6.59 12.57
N GLY A 155 4.99 -6.13 13.58
CA GLY A 155 5.26 -6.91 14.78
C GLY A 155 4.15 -6.84 15.84
N ASN A 156 3.13 -6.02 15.63
CA ASN A 156 2.08 -5.77 16.62
C ASN A 156 0.82 -6.59 16.31
N ASN A 157 0.45 -7.51 17.20
CA ASN A 157 -0.68 -8.42 17.03
C ASN A 157 -2.07 -7.76 17.20
N VAL A 158 -2.14 -6.52 17.70
CA VAL A 158 -3.40 -5.75 17.80
C VAL A 158 -3.57 -4.73 16.67
N VAL A 159 -2.62 -4.69 15.72
CA VAL A 159 -2.69 -3.84 14.53
C VAL A 159 -2.69 -4.71 13.27
N GLN A 160 -3.62 -4.43 12.37
CA GLN A 160 -3.56 -4.95 11.00
C GLN A 160 -3.09 -3.84 10.06
N VAL A 161 -2.14 -4.15 9.19
CA VAL A 161 -1.66 -3.21 8.16
C VAL A 161 -2.17 -3.63 6.79
N VAL A 162 -2.65 -2.66 6.03
CA VAL A 162 -3.01 -2.79 4.61
C VAL A 162 -2.23 -1.76 3.81
N ILE A 163 -1.61 -2.19 2.72
CA ILE A 163 -1.15 -1.29 1.65
C ILE A 163 -2.21 -1.37 0.55
N ALA A 164 -3.02 -0.32 0.41
CA ALA A 164 -4.11 -0.26 -0.56
C ALA A 164 -3.71 0.64 -1.73
N THR A 165 -3.73 0.12 -2.95
CA THR A 165 -3.22 0.87 -4.12
C THR A 165 -4.04 0.64 -5.38
N ASP A 166 -4.25 1.72 -6.13
CA ASP A 166 -4.73 1.67 -7.51
C ASP A 166 -3.51 1.59 -8.44
N HIS A 167 -3.20 0.40 -8.96
CA HIS A 167 -1.97 0.16 -9.70
C HIS A 167 -2.07 -1.05 -10.63
N TYR A 168 -1.16 -1.14 -11.61
CA TYR A 168 -0.99 -2.32 -12.45
C TYR A 168 -0.65 -3.59 -11.64
N ALA A 169 -0.95 -4.75 -12.21
CA ALA A 169 -0.76 -6.08 -11.61
C ALA A 169 0.67 -6.34 -11.10
N GLU A 170 1.69 -5.76 -11.73
CA GLU A 170 3.08 -5.94 -11.31
C GLU A 170 3.40 -5.32 -9.93
N ALA A 171 2.57 -4.39 -9.43
CA ALA A 171 2.81 -3.68 -8.16
C ALA A 171 2.84 -4.62 -6.95
N THR A 172 1.94 -5.60 -6.89
CA THR A 172 1.85 -6.54 -5.76
C THR A 172 3.17 -7.29 -5.56
N GLY A 173 3.76 -7.76 -6.65
CA GLY A 173 5.05 -8.43 -6.64
C GLY A 173 6.19 -7.50 -6.26
N ALA A 174 6.19 -6.26 -6.76
CA ALA A 174 7.21 -5.26 -6.45
C ALA A 174 7.21 -4.88 -4.95
N ILE A 175 6.03 -4.57 -4.40
CA ILE A 175 5.83 -4.21 -2.98
C ILE A 175 6.28 -5.36 -2.07
N SER A 176 5.79 -6.58 -2.33
CA SER A 176 6.14 -7.76 -1.51
C SER A 176 7.64 -8.05 -1.57
N LYS A 177 8.25 -7.99 -2.77
CA LYS A 177 9.70 -8.18 -2.94
C LYS A 177 10.50 -7.17 -2.14
N HIS A 178 10.10 -5.89 -2.16
CA HIS A 178 10.81 -4.85 -1.42
C HIS A 178 10.68 -5.04 0.11
N LEU A 179 9.47 -5.25 0.62
CA LEU A 179 9.22 -5.50 2.06
C LEU A 179 9.99 -6.72 2.59
N LYS A 180 10.13 -7.77 1.77
CA LYS A 180 10.92 -8.95 2.11
C LYS A 180 12.39 -8.63 2.40
N THR A 181 12.97 -7.63 1.74
CA THR A 181 14.36 -7.17 2.04
C THR A 181 14.51 -6.61 3.45
N TRP A 182 13.39 -6.19 4.07
CA TRP A 182 13.36 -5.73 5.46
C TRP A 182 12.94 -6.80 6.46
N HIS A 183 12.73 -8.04 6.01
CA HIS A 183 12.13 -9.13 6.77
C HIS A 183 10.70 -8.81 7.25
N ILE A 184 9.96 -8.03 6.46
CA ILE A 184 8.53 -7.80 6.68
C ILE A 184 7.77 -8.73 5.73
N HIS A 185 6.89 -9.55 6.30
CA HIS A 185 6.05 -10.45 5.52
C HIS A 185 4.83 -9.69 4.98
N ALA A 186 4.60 -9.78 3.67
CA ALA A 186 3.48 -9.14 3.00
C ALA A 186 2.95 -10.01 1.87
N SER A 187 1.62 -10.11 1.78
CA SER A 187 0.90 -10.98 0.85
C SER A 187 -0.30 -10.24 0.24
N GLY A 188 -0.60 -10.55 -1.02
CA GLY A 188 -1.82 -10.10 -1.72
C GLY A 188 -2.93 -11.15 -1.66
N LEU A 189 -3.87 -11.08 -2.61
CA LEU A 189 -4.89 -12.12 -2.78
C LEU A 189 -4.29 -13.51 -3.06
N PRO A 190 -4.98 -14.62 -2.68
CA PRO A 190 -6.36 -14.68 -2.15
C PRO A 190 -6.48 -14.63 -0.62
N ALA A 191 -5.37 -14.63 0.12
CA ALA A 191 -5.41 -14.69 1.58
C ALA A 191 -4.20 -14.00 2.20
N VAL A 192 -4.43 -13.34 3.33
CA VAL A 192 -3.39 -12.78 4.20
C VAL A 192 -3.32 -13.60 5.49
N ARG A 193 -2.09 -13.84 5.98
CA ARG A 193 -1.92 -14.46 7.30
C ARG A 193 -1.94 -13.40 8.37
N LYS A 194 -2.42 -13.76 9.57
CA LYS A 194 -2.37 -12.87 10.74
C LYS A 194 -0.93 -12.42 10.99
N GLY A 195 -0.73 -11.11 11.14
CA GLY A 195 0.60 -10.50 11.32
C GLY A 195 1.36 -10.20 10.02
N GLU A 196 0.82 -10.54 8.85
CA GLU A 196 1.35 -10.08 7.57
C GLU A 196 0.70 -8.76 7.15
N ILE A 197 1.47 -7.94 6.44
CA ILE A 197 0.91 -6.77 5.75
C ILE A 197 0.08 -7.27 4.55
N PHE A 198 -1.18 -6.88 4.47
CA PHE A 198 -2.02 -7.18 3.32
C PHE A 198 -1.75 -6.16 2.20
N ILE A 199 -1.47 -6.62 0.98
CA ILE A 199 -1.35 -5.78 -0.21
C ILE A 199 -2.68 -5.86 -0.98
N ALA A 200 -3.50 -4.83 -0.84
CA ALA A 200 -4.77 -4.67 -1.54
C ALA A 200 -4.55 -3.87 -2.82
N ASN A 201 -4.19 -4.56 -3.91
CA ASN A 201 -4.02 -3.94 -5.22
C ASN A 201 -5.31 -4.06 -6.05
N SER A 202 -5.74 -2.93 -6.62
CA SER A 202 -6.88 -2.85 -7.55
C SER A 202 -6.82 -3.85 -8.72
N ALA A 203 -5.63 -4.14 -9.26
CA ALA A 203 -5.49 -5.08 -10.38
C ALA A 203 -5.76 -6.54 -9.97
N ASP A 204 -5.51 -6.86 -8.70
CA ASP A 204 -5.81 -8.17 -8.13
C ASP A 204 -7.29 -8.27 -7.71
N ILE A 205 -7.83 -7.18 -7.16
CA ILE A 205 -9.20 -7.11 -6.63
C ILE A 205 -10.25 -6.92 -7.74
N GLY A 206 -9.89 -6.26 -8.84
CA GLY A 206 -10.78 -5.96 -9.96
C GLY A 206 -11.55 -4.64 -9.85
N PHE A 207 -11.25 -3.81 -8.84
CA PHE A 207 -11.91 -2.53 -8.60
C PHE A 207 -10.92 -1.50 -8.07
N HIS A 208 -11.16 -0.21 -8.34
CA HIS A 208 -10.41 0.88 -7.72
C HIS A 208 -10.84 1.19 -6.29
N LYS A 209 -9.96 1.82 -5.50
CA LYS A 209 -10.21 2.26 -4.12
C LYS A 209 -11.45 3.14 -3.98
N GLU A 210 -11.84 3.89 -5.01
CA GLU A 210 -13.05 4.72 -4.95
C GLU A 210 -14.37 3.90 -4.97
N ARG A 211 -14.30 2.61 -5.25
CA ARG A 211 -15.46 1.73 -5.42
C ARG A 211 -15.69 0.90 -4.16
N TYR A 212 -16.95 0.80 -3.73
CA TYR A 212 -17.36 -0.02 -2.57
C TYR A 212 -16.88 -1.49 -2.64
N PRO A 213 -16.99 -2.21 -3.79
CA PRO A 213 -16.54 -3.60 -3.87
C PRO A 213 -15.06 -3.81 -3.56
N PHE A 214 -14.21 -2.79 -3.73
CA PHE A 214 -12.80 -2.89 -3.35
C PHE A 214 -12.66 -3.11 -1.84
N TRP A 215 -13.24 -2.22 -1.04
CA TRP A 215 -13.13 -2.28 0.41
C TRP A 215 -13.95 -3.41 1.03
N GLU A 216 -15.08 -3.75 0.43
CA GLU A 216 -15.83 -4.95 0.83
C GLU A 216 -14.98 -6.22 0.68
N THR A 217 -14.26 -6.34 -0.45
CA THR A 217 -13.30 -7.43 -0.66
C THR A 217 -12.22 -7.43 0.42
N VAL A 218 -11.59 -6.28 0.69
CA VAL A 218 -10.58 -6.13 1.75
C VAL A 218 -11.14 -6.58 3.10
N LYS A 219 -12.32 -6.10 3.50
CA LYS A 219 -12.97 -6.48 4.77
C LYS A 219 -13.22 -7.99 4.87
N ASN A 220 -13.71 -8.60 3.79
CA ASN A 220 -14.02 -10.03 3.74
C ASN A 220 -12.78 -10.93 3.82
N ILE A 221 -11.62 -10.42 3.42
CA ILE A 221 -10.33 -11.12 3.54
C ILE A 221 -9.81 -10.99 4.97
N LEU A 222 -9.87 -9.79 5.54
CA LEU A 222 -9.37 -9.53 6.88
C LEU A 222 -10.18 -10.25 7.96
N LYS A 223 -11.52 -10.32 7.80
CA LYS A 223 -12.46 -11.02 8.71
C LYS A 223 -12.42 -10.61 10.19
N GLU A 224 -11.72 -9.52 10.52
CA GLU A 224 -11.62 -8.99 11.88
C GLU A 224 -12.52 -7.75 12.05
N LYS A 225 -12.83 -7.41 13.31
CA LYS A 225 -13.45 -6.14 13.68
C LYS A 225 -12.38 -5.17 14.18
N TYR A 226 -12.51 -3.90 13.81
CA TYR A 226 -11.57 -2.85 14.17
C TYR A 226 -12.26 -1.77 15.01
N ALA A 227 -11.60 -1.30 16.07
CA ALA A 227 -12.13 -0.19 16.87
C ALA A 227 -11.91 1.17 16.19
N ARG A 228 -10.92 1.26 15.29
CA ARG A 228 -10.61 2.45 14.48
C ARG A 228 -9.86 2.08 13.20
N VAL A 229 -9.94 2.97 12.21
CA VAL A 229 -9.16 2.93 10.99
C VAL A 229 -8.24 4.14 10.94
N ILE A 230 -6.99 3.95 10.55
CA ILE A 230 -6.01 5.01 10.32
C ILE A 230 -5.64 4.97 8.84
N LEU A 231 -5.93 6.02 8.10
CA LEU A 231 -5.64 6.14 6.67
C LEU A 231 -4.48 7.12 6.45
N ILE A 232 -3.48 6.71 5.67
CA ILE A 232 -2.40 7.55 5.16
C ILE A 232 -2.46 7.48 3.64
N ASP A 233 -2.78 8.60 2.99
CA ASP A 233 -3.00 8.67 1.54
C ASP A 233 -2.68 10.10 1.09
N ASP A 234 -2.05 10.25 -0.07
CA ASP A 234 -1.76 11.56 -0.68
C ASP A 234 -2.92 12.03 -1.57
N PHE A 235 -3.88 11.16 -1.89
CA PHE A 235 -5.04 11.44 -2.73
C PHE A 235 -4.65 12.02 -4.10
N GLY A 236 -3.45 11.70 -4.59
CA GLY A 236 -2.89 12.19 -5.84
C GLY A 236 -2.25 13.58 -5.76
N THR A 237 -2.06 14.17 -4.56
CA THR A 237 -1.40 15.48 -4.42
C THR A 237 0.06 15.45 -4.86
N ASN A 238 0.70 14.29 -4.83
CA ASN A 238 2.12 14.16 -5.15
C ASN A 238 2.38 13.79 -6.62
N GLU A 239 1.31 13.53 -7.37
CA GLU A 239 1.36 13.15 -8.78
C GLU A 239 1.49 14.39 -9.70
N GLN A 240 1.99 14.18 -10.91
CA GLN A 240 2.19 15.27 -11.87
C GLN A 240 0.90 15.63 -12.62
N GLN A 241 0.73 16.90 -12.99
CA GLN A 241 -0.54 17.45 -13.48
C GLN A 241 -1.18 16.76 -14.70
N ALA A 242 -0.39 16.14 -15.59
CA ALA A 242 -0.95 15.45 -16.76
C ALA A 242 -1.55 14.07 -16.40
N ASP A 243 -1.36 13.60 -15.18
CA ASP A 243 -2.00 12.44 -14.62
C ASP A 243 -3.46 12.78 -14.29
N ALA A 244 -4.41 12.01 -14.80
CA ALA A 244 -5.82 12.22 -14.49
C ALA A 244 -6.12 12.10 -12.99
N TYR A 245 -5.31 11.34 -12.25
CA TYR A 245 -5.39 11.22 -10.80
C TYR A 245 -4.84 12.46 -10.06
N ALA A 246 -4.07 13.34 -10.70
CA ALA A 246 -3.54 14.55 -10.05
C ALA A 246 -4.52 15.74 -10.06
N GLN A 247 -5.76 15.55 -10.55
CA GLN A 247 -6.73 16.65 -10.70
C GLN A 247 -7.12 17.25 -9.33
N GLU A 248 -6.64 18.47 -9.07
CA GLU A 248 -6.72 19.16 -7.78
C GLU A 248 -8.16 19.34 -7.29
N TYR A 249 -9.08 19.72 -8.18
CA TYR A 249 -10.50 19.90 -7.85
C TYR A 249 -11.20 18.60 -7.41
N LEU A 250 -10.59 17.43 -7.68
CA LEU A 250 -11.09 16.12 -7.25
C LEU A 250 -10.46 15.62 -5.95
N ILE A 251 -9.36 16.22 -5.45
CA ILE A 251 -8.62 15.71 -4.28
C ILE A 251 -9.52 15.69 -3.04
N ASP A 252 -10.18 16.82 -2.74
CA ASP A 252 -11.09 16.90 -1.58
C ASP A 252 -12.34 16.04 -1.73
N SER A 253 -12.82 15.85 -2.95
CA SER A 253 -13.95 14.95 -3.21
C SER A 253 -13.55 13.49 -3.00
N ARG A 254 -12.39 13.08 -3.52
CA ARG A 254 -11.84 11.73 -3.34
C ARG A 254 -11.58 11.43 -1.88
N ARG A 255 -10.93 12.35 -1.16
CA ARG A 255 -10.71 12.21 0.28
C ARG A 255 -12.02 11.95 1.02
N ARG A 256 -13.03 12.81 0.87
CA ARG A 256 -14.32 12.64 1.56
C ARG A 256 -14.99 11.30 1.21
N LYS A 257 -15.07 10.96 -0.08
CA LYS A 257 -15.64 9.69 -0.52
C LYS A 257 -14.92 8.49 0.07
N THR A 258 -13.59 8.48 0.10
CA THR A 258 -12.80 7.40 0.70
C THR A 258 -13.07 7.27 2.19
N LEU A 259 -13.16 8.38 2.93
CA LEU A 259 -13.46 8.36 4.37
C LEU A 259 -14.86 7.80 4.64
N ASP A 260 -15.88 8.32 3.96
CA ASP A 260 -17.27 7.86 4.10
C ASP A 260 -17.39 6.34 3.79
N LEU A 261 -16.65 5.89 2.76
CA LEU A 261 -16.64 4.50 2.33
C LEU A 261 -15.99 3.59 3.37
N LEU A 262 -14.84 3.98 3.91
CA LEU A 262 -14.12 3.24 4.93
C LEU A 262 -14.93 3.16 6.25
N GLU A 263 -15.51 4.28 6.70
CA GLU A 263 -16.36 4.31 7.89
C GLU A 263 -17.55 3.37 7.73
N ARG A 264 -18.22 3.40 6.56
CA ARG A 264 -19.35 2.51 6.27
C ARG A 264 -18.94 1.04 6.19
N VAL A 265 -17.84 0.73 5.50
CA VAL A 265 -17.40 -0.66 5.29
C VAL A 265 -16.93 -1.26 6.60
N PHE A 266 -16.03 -0.59 7.32
CA PHE A 266 -15.43 -1.14 8.55
C PHE A 266 -16.27 -0.88 9.80
N ALA A 267 -17.31 -0.04 9.72
CA ALA A 267 -18.17 0.35 10.85
C ALA A 267 -17.35 0.88 12.04
N ALA A 268 -16.33 1.68 11.73
CA ALA A 268 -15.35 2.20 12.68
C ALA A 268 -14.95 3.64 12.30
N PRO A 269 -14.63 4.51 13.27
CA PRO A 269 -14.17 5.86 12.98
C PRO A 269 -12.85 5.85 12.20
N VAL A 270 -12.73 6.72 11.19
CA VAL A 270 -11.53 6.85 10.37
C VAL A 270 -10.75 8.11 10.74
N LYS A 271 -9.46 7.95 11.08
CA LYS A 271 -8.52 9.06 11.21
C LYS A 271 -7.64 9.12 9.96
N CYS A 272 -7.72 10.22 9.23
CA CYS A 272 -6.91 10.47 8.03
C CYS A 272 -5.66 11.30 8.35
N PHE A 273 -4.52 10.91 7.78
CA PHE A 273 -3.30 11.71 7.65
C PHE A 273 -3.03 11.93 6.16
N SER A 274 -3.36 13.12 5.64
CA SER A 274 -3.07 13.46 4.24
C SER A 274 -1.57 13.64 4.05
N PHE A 275 -0.99 12.88 3.12
CA PHE A 275 0.45 12.88 2.86
C PHE A 275 0.80 13.76 1.65
N ALA A 276 0.80 15.09 1.84
CA ALA A 276 1.08 16.03 0.75
C ALA A 276 2.52 16.59 0.85
N ALA A 277 3.35 16.26 -0.14
CA ALA A 277 4.77 16.59 -0.16
C ALA A 277 5.09 18.05 -0.53
N GLN A 278 4.19 18.74 -1.24
CA GLN A 278 4.28 20.12 -1.74
C GLN A 278 5.63 20.83 -1.47
N ASP A 279 5.71 21.64 -0.41
CA ASP A 279 6.90 22.43 -0.04
C ASP A 279 7.70 21.83 1.13
N GLN A 280 7.27 20.69 1.67
CA GLN A 280 7.86 20.09 2.84
C GLN A 280 8.93 19.06 2.45
N ALA A 281 10.06 19.05 3.17
CA ALA A 281 11.04 17.99 2.99
C ALA A 281 10.40 16.63 3.32
N ILE A 282 10.47 15.68 2.38
CA ILE A 282 9.90 14.32 2.53
C ILE A 282 10.31 13.66 3.86
N ALA A 283 11.55 13.89 4.29
CA ALA A 283 12.04 13.37 5.56
C ALA A 283 11.20 13.82 6.74
N GLU A 284 10.86 15.10 6.78
CA GLU A 284 10.08 15.73 7.84
C GLU A 284 8.63 15.26 7.79
N LEU A 285 8.05 15.16 6.59
CA LEU A 285 6.67 14.71 6.42
C LEU A 285 6.49 13.24 6.89
N ILE A 286 7.41 12.36 6.51
CA ILE A 286 7.42 10.96 6.99
C ILE A 286 7.59 10.92 8.51
N LEU A 287 8.51 11.72 9.07
CA LEU A 287 8.75 11.76 10.51
C LEU A 287 7.53 12.25 11.29
N GLN A 288 6.88 13.32 10.85
CA GLN A 288 5.67 13.88 11.46
C GLN A 288 4.49 12.91 11.38
N THR A 289 4.30 12.29 10.22
CA THR A 289 3.24 11.28 10.01
C THR A 289 3.47 10.08 10.90
N THR A 290 4.71 9.57 10.95
CA THR A 290 5.12 8.46 11.83
C THR A 290 4.87 8.80 13.29
N GLY A 291 5.31 9.97 13.76
CA GLY A 291 5.09 10.39 15.15
C GLY A 291 3.61 10.50 15.50
N SER A 292 2.79 10.98 14.56
CA SER A 292 1.34 11.11 14.78
C SER A 292 0.63 9.76 14.86
N ILE A 293 1.01 8.80 14.03
CA ILE A 293 0.50 7.42 14.07
C ILE A 293 0.89 6.75 15.39
N THR A 294 2.17 6.85 15.78
CA THR A 294 2.66 6.23 17.02
C THR A 294 1.95 6.79 18.25
N ARG A 295 1.76 8.11 18.36
CA ARG A 295 1.01 8.73 19.46
C ARG A 295 -0.45 8.25 19.50
N LEU A 296 -1.10 8.19 18.34
CA LEU A 296 -2.49 7.74 18.24
C LEU A 296 -2.65 6.29 18.69
N LEU A 297 -1.71 5.42 18.31
CA LEU A 297 -1.67 4.02 18.73
C LEU A 297 -1.35 3.86 20.22
N ALA A 298 -0.52 4.74 20.79
CA ALA A 298 -0.22 4.78 22.22
C ALA A 298 -1.40 5.31 23.08
N GLY A 299 -2.48 5.79 22.47
CA GLY A 299 -3.63 6.37 23.17
C GLY A 299 -3.41 7.81 23.64
N GLU A 300 -2.34 8.46 23.20
CA GLU A 300 -2.09 9.87 23.50
C GLU A 300 -3.04 10.76 22.67
N LYS A 301 -3.77 11.65 23.35
CA LYS A 301 -4.58 12.66 22.67
C LYS A 301 -3.64 13.63 21.97
N SER A 302 -3.81 13.81 20.66
CA SER A 302 -3.07 14.81 19.89
C SER A 302 -3.25 16.18 20.54
N THR A 303 -2.16 16.78 21.01
CA THR A 303 -2.12 18.21 21.31
C THR A 303 -2.38 18.96 20.00
N LYS A 304 -3.33 19.88 20.05
CA LYS A 304 -3.70 20.76 18.94
C LYS A 304 -2.58 21.74 18.64
#